data_AF-A0A453CAX8-F1
#
_entry.id   AF-A0A453CAX8-F1
#
_cell.length_a   1.000
_cell.length_b   1.000
_cell.length_c   1.000
_cell.angle_alpha   90.00
_cell.angle_beta   90.00
_cell.angle_gamma   90.00
#
_symmetry.space_group_name_H-M   'P 1'
#
loop_
_entity.id
_entity.type
_entity.pdbx_description
1 polymer ?
#
loop_
_entity_poly.entity_id
_entity_poly.type
_entity_poly.pdbx_seq_one_letter_code
_entity_poly.pdbx_strand_id
1 'polypeptide(L)'
;VKFSYTALRGGLGLVTYLNKVYDWFEERLEIQAIADDITSKYVPPHVNIFYCLGGITLTCFLVHSFFYFIEISFYTINFIVFTLQNISKLKIN
;
A
#
# COMPACT_ATOMS: atom_id res chain seq x y z
N VAL A 1 -6.55 28.19 -6.55
CA VAL A 1 -5.63 28.81 -5.54
C VAL A 1 -4.20 28.79 -6.09
N LYS A 2 -3.63 29.95 -6.44
CA LYS A 2 -2.23 30.07 -6.90
C LYS A 2 -1.31 30.03 -5.67
N PHE A 3 -0.68 28.89 -5.41
CA PHE A 3 0.30 28.75 -4.34
C PHE A 3 1.61 29.42 -4.79
N SER A 4 2.06 30.45 -4.06
CA SER A 4 3.24 31.26 -4.41
C SER A 4 4.53 30.55 -3.97
N TYR A 5 5.41 30.20 -4.90
CA TYR A 5 6.59 29.34 -4.70
C TYR A 5 7.88 30.08 -4.30
N THR A 6 7.83 31.33 -3.84
CA THR A 6 9.04 32.16 -3.70
C THR A 6 9.83 32.00 -2.39
N ALA A 7 9.42 31.14 -1.44
CA ALA A 7 10.02 31.12 -0.09
C ALA A 7 10.80 29.84 0.34
N LEU A 8 10.94 28.81 -0.51
CA LEU A 8 11.53 27.51 -0.10
C LEU A 8 12.64 27.03 -1.04
N ARG A 9 13.78 27.73 -1.01
CA ARG A 9 14.92 27.54 -1.94
C ARG A 9 15.78 26.28 -1.70
N GLY A 10 15.50 25.47 -0.67
CA GLY A 10 16.28 24.25 -0.34
C GLY A 10 15.57 22.91 -0.60
N GLY A 11 14.24 22.88 -0.70
CA GLY A 11 13.42 21.66 -0.90
C GLY A 11 12.76 21.56 -2.28
N LEU A 12 13.06 22.49 -3.18
CA LEU A 12 12.32 22.73 -4.42
C LEU A 12 12.40 21.57 -5.43
N GLY A 13 13.55 20.86 -5.50
CA GLY A 13 13.74 19.77 -6.47
C GLY A 13 12.78 18.59 -6.27
N LEU A 14 12.63 18.13 -5.03
CA LEU A 14 11.74 17.00 -4.69
C LEU A 14 10.27 17.35 -4.96
N VAL A 15 9.84 18.56 -4.55
CA VAL A 15 8.47 19.04 -4.75
C VAL A 15 8.15 19.17 -6.25
N THR A 16 9.09 19.66 -7.06
CA THR A 16 8.88 19.75 -8.51
C THR A 16 8.81 18.38 -9.21
N TYR A 17 9.53 17.37 -8.73
CA TYR A 17 9.45 16.01 -9.27
C TYR A 17 8.11 15.36 -8.92
N LEU A 18 7.66 15.47 -7.67
CA LEU A 18 6.35 14.94 -7.24
C LEU A 18 5.19 15.53 -8.03
N ASN A 19 5.22 16.83 -8.34
CA ASN A 19 4.21 17.48 -9.19
C ASN A 19 4.20 16.90 -10.61
N LYS A 20 5.37 16.68 -11.23
CA LYS A 20 5.45 16.05 -12.56
C LYS A 20 4.92 14.62 -12.57
N VAL A 21 5.17 13.86 -11.50
CA VAL A 21 4.66 12.50 -11.35
C VAL A 21 3.14 12.53 -11.20
N TYR A 22 2.61 13.43 -10.36
CA TYR A 22 1.17 13.62 -10.23
C TYR A 22 0.50 14.02 -11.55
N ASP A 23 1.04 15.03 -12.26
CA ASP A 23 0.51 15.48 -13.56
C ASP A 23 0.54 14.36 -14.61
N TRP A 24 1.60 13.55 -14.64
CA TRP A 24 1.72 12.39 -15.53
C TRP A 24 0.66 11.31 -15.26
N PHE A 25 0.32 11.12 -13.99
CA PHE A 25 -0.71 10.18 -13.56
C PHE A 25 -2.10 10.75 -13.80
N GLU A 26 -2.32 12.04 -13.58
CA GLU A 26 -3.58 12.71 -13.84
C GLU A 26 -3.96 12.64 -15.32
N GLU A 27 -3.00 12.90 -16.22
CA GLU A 27 -3.20 12.84 -17.67
C GLU A 27 -3.56 11.43 -18.18
N ARG A 28 -3.14 10.37 -17.48
CA ARG A 28 -3.36 8.97 -17.90
C ARG A 28 -4.49 8.25 -17.18
N LEU A 29 -4.71 8.56 -15.90
CA LEU A 29 -5.60 7.82 -15.01
C LEU A 29 -6.74 8.69 -14.45
N GLU A 30 -6.76 10.00 -14.72
CA GLU A 30 -7.81 10.93 -14.26
C GLU A 30 -8.09 10.76 -12.75
N ILE A 31 -7.04 10.84 -11.93
CA ILE A 31 -7.11 10.57 -10.50
C ILE A 31 -8.06 11.56 -9.80
N GLN A 32 -8.20 12.79 -10.31
CA GLN A 32 -9.17 13.75 -9.80
C GLN A 32 -10.61 13.26 -9.94
N ALA A 33 -10.98 12.62 -11.05
CA ALA A 33 -12.34 12.12 -11.23
C ALA A 33 -12.69 11.01 -10.21
N ILE A 34 -11.72 10.14 -9.89
CA ILE A 34 -11.88 9.10 -8.87
C ILE A 34 -11.97 9.73 -7.46
N ALA A 35 -11.14 10.73 -7.17
CA ALA A 35 -11.17 11.44 -5.89
C ALA A 35 -12.51 12.16 -5.68
N ASP A 36 -13.03 12.81 -6.73
CA ASP A 36 -14.32 13.48 -6.70
C ASP A 36 -15.47 12.48 -6.52
N ASP A 37 -15.45 11.32 -7.20
CA ASP A 37 -16.48 10.30 -6.99
C ASP A 37 -16.50 9.76 -5.56
N ILE A 38 -15.32 9.47 -4.98
CA ILE A 38 -15.23 8.97 -3.59
C ILE A 38 -15.69 10.03 -2.59
N THR A 39 -15.24 11.28 -2.74
CA THR A 39 -15.57 12.37 -1.80
C THR A 39 -17.01 12.88 -1.94
N SER A 40 -17.63 12.67 -3.11
CA SER A 40 -19.04 13.00 -3.33
C SER A 40 -20.03 12.08 -2.60
N LYS A 41 -19.60 10.88 -2.16
CA LYS A 41 -20.48 9.94 -1.44
C LYS A 41 -20.68 10.37 0.01
N TYR A 42 -21.86 10.89 0.31
CA TYR A 42 -22.23 11.25 1.68
C TYR A 42 -22.76 10.06 2.49
N VAL A 43 -22.41 10.01 3.77
CA VAL A 43 -22.86 8.97 4.71
C VAL A 43 -24.07 9.47 5.51
N PRO A 44 -25.24 8.83 5.40
CA PRO A 44 -26.45 9.35 6.02
C PRO A 44 -26.44 9.18 7.55
N PRO A 45 -27.12 10.06 8.32
CA PRO A 45 -27.02 10.13 9.78
C PRO A 45 -27.63 8.94 10.53
N HIS A 46 -28.32 8.04 9.83
CA HIS A 46 -28.91 6.83 10.39
C HIS A 46 -28.00 5.60 10.24
N VAL A 47 -26.78 5.75 9.68
CA VAL A 47 -25.81 4.66 9.72
C VAL A 47 -25.43 4.41 11.17
N ASN A 48 -25.68 3.19 11.62
CA ASN A 48 -25.35 2.75 12.96
C ASN A 48 -24.00 2.02 12.98
N ILE A 49 -23.46 1.77 14.16
CA ILE A 49 -22.17 1.07 14.34
C ILE A 49 -22.10 -0.31 13.64
N PHE A 50 -23.25 -0.95 13.41
CA PHE A 50 -23.33 -2.24 12.72
C PHE A 50 -22.87 -2.18 11.25
N TYR A 51 -22.96 -1.04 10.57
CA TYR A 51 -22.46 -0.91 9.20
C TYR A 51 -20.92 -0.99 9.13
N CYS A 52 -20.22 -0.76 10.25
CA CYS A 52 -18.78 -0.92 10.34
C CYS A 52 -18.34 -2.39 10.36
N LEU A 53 -19.24 -3.35 10.61
CA LEU A 53 -18.90 -4.78 10.65
C LEU A 53 -18.27 -5.25 9.33
N GLY A 54 -18.74 -4.75 8.19
CA GLY A 54 -18.14 -5.06 6.88
C GLY A 54 -16.72 -4.52 6.72
N GLY A 55 -16.43 -3.33 7.26
CA GLY A 55 -15.08 -2.78 7.29
C GLY A 55 -14.14 -3.56 8.23
N ILE A 56 -14.68 -4.00 9.36
CA ILE A 56 -13.93 -4.82 10.33
C ILE A 56 -13.57 -6.19 9.74
N THR A 57 -14.51 -6.85 9.06
CA THR A 57 -14.23 -8.15 8.42
C THR A 57 -13.19 -8.01 7.30
N LEU A 58 -13.29 -6.97 6.47
CA LEU A 58 -12.29 -6.68 5.44
C LEU A 58 -10.92 -6.40 6.04
N THR A 59 -10.84 -5.56 7.08
CA THR A 59 -9.57 -5.23 7.75
C THR A 59 -8.95 -6.48 8.38
N CYS A 60 -9.76 -7.29 9.05
CA CYS A 60 -9.33 -8.55 9.65
C CYS A 60 -8.80 -9.51 8.58
N PHE A 61 -9.49 -9.63 7.44
CA PHE A 61 -9.04 -10.45 6.31
C PHE A 61 -7.68 -9.97 5.78
N LEU A 62 -7.51 -8.68 5.50
CA LEU A 62 -6.25 -8.14 4.97
C LEU A 62 -5.07 -8.36 5.93
N VAL A 63 -5.29 -8.08 7.21
CA VAL A 63 -4.28 -8.27 8.26
C VAL A 63 -3.93 -9.75 8.39
N HIS A 64 -4.93 -10.61 8.46
CA HIS A 64 -4.74 -12.06 8.57
C HIS A 64 -3.99 -12.62 7.36
N SER A 65 -4.40 -12.26 6.14
CA SER A 65 -3.72 -12.68 4.91
C SER A 65 -2.27 -12.21 4.86
N PHE A 66 -1.97 -10.99 5.32
CA PHE A 66 -0.60 -10.48 5.36
C PHE A 66 0.29 -11.26 6.33
N PHE A 67 -0.18 -11.48 7.57
CA PHE A 67 0.56 -12.27 8.56
C PHE A 67 0.75 -13.72 8.13
N TYR A 68 -0.31 -14.36 7.62
CA TYR A 68 -0.27 -15.73 7.11
C TYR A 68 0.73 -15.88 5.96
N PHE A 69 0.74 -14.93 5.02
CA PHE A 69 1.68 -14.93 3.91
C PHE A 69 3.13 -14.80 4.39
N ILE A 70 3.40 -13.95 5.38
CA ILE A 70 4.73 -13.79 5.96
C ILE A 70 5.20 -15.07 6.63
N GLU A 71 4.36 -15.67 7.49
CA GLU A 71 4.70 -16.87 8.24
C GLU A 71 5.05 -18.04 7.30
N ILE A 72 4.21 -18.27 6.30
CA ILE A 72 4.43 -19.34 5.32
C ILE A 72 5.69 -19.09 4.50
N SER A 73 5.85 -17.87 3.98
CA SER A 73 7.02 -17.53 3.18
C SER A 73 8.30 -17.74 3.98
N PHE A 74 8.31 -17.32 5.26
CA PHE A 74 9.44 -17.53 6.15
C PHE A 74 9.71 -19.01 6.39
N TYR A 75 8.69 -19.80 6.76
CA TYR A 75 8.86 -21.23 7.01
C TYR A 75 9.40 -21.98 5.77
N THR A 76 8.82 -21.73 4.59
CA THR A 76 9.24 -22.36 3.34
C THR A 76 10.70 -22.03 3.00
N ILE A 77 11.12 -20.78 3.13
CA ILE A 77 12.50 -20.38 2.86
C ILE A 77 13.46 -21.07 3.83
N ASN A 78 13.16 -21.07 5.13
CA ASN A 78 14.02 -21.73 6.13
C ASN A 78 14.14 -23.23 5.89
N PHE A 79 13.04 -23.90 5.53
CA PHE A 79 13.04 -25.32 5.20
C PHE A 79 13.92 -25.63 3.97
N ILE A 80 13.86 -24.80 2.93
CA ILE A 80 14.71 -24.92 1.74
C ILE A 80 16.18 -24.75 2.11
N VAL A 81 16.52 -23.69 2.85
CA VAL A 81 17.91 -23.42 3.28
C VAL A 81 18.47 -24.58 4.11
N PHE A 82 17.69 -25.09 5.07
CA PHE A 82 18.07 -26.24 5.88
C PHE A 82 18.33 -27.50 5.03
N THR A 83 17.44 -27.77 4.08
CA THR A 83 17.57 -28.93 3.17
C THR A 83 18.81 -28.81 2.27
N LEU A 84 19.04 -27.64 1.68
CA LEU A 84 20.22 -27.36 0.86
C LEU A 84 21.52 -27.51 1.65
N GLN A 85 21.55 -27.03 2.90
CA GLN A 85 22.71 -27.17 3.77
C GLN A 85 22.98 -28.64 4.09
N ASN A 86 21.95 -29.45 4.35
CA ASN A 86 22.11 -30.89 4.59
C ASN A 86 22.62 -31.64 3.35
N ILE A 87 22.08 -31.36 2.17
CA ILE A 87 22.55 -31.95 0.91
C ILE A 87 24.01 -31.57 0.65
N SER A 88 24.39 -30.31 0.90
CA SER A 88 25.76 -29.83 0.71
C SER A 88 26.77 -30.56 1.61
N LYS A 89 26.39 -30.85 2.86
CA LYS A 89 27.22 -31.62 3.80
C LYS A 89 27.39 -33.07 3.37
N LEU A 90 26.33 -33.70 2.86
CA LEU A 90 26.36 -35.08 2.38
C LEU A 90 27.17 -35.24 1.08
N LYS A 91 27.30 -34.19 0.26
CA LYS A 91 28.08 -34.23 -0.98
C LYS A 91 29.59 -34.07 -0.78
N ILE A 92 30.02 -33.55 0.38
CA ILE A 92 31.44 -33.28 0.71
C ILE A 92 32.08 -34.45 1.48
N ASN A 93 31.29 -35.41 1.97
CA ASN A 93 31.73 -36.62 2.66
C ASN A 93 31.64 -37.84 1.74
#